data_AF-A0A6P0I4H6-F1
#
_entry.id   AF-A0A6P0I4H6-F1
#
_cell.length_a   1.000
_cell.length_b   1.000
_cell.length_c   1.000
_cell.angle_alpha   90.00
_cell.angle_beta   90.00
_cell.angle_gamma   90.00
#
_symmetry.space_group_name_H-M   'P 1'
#
loop_
_entity.id
_entity.type
_entity.pdbx_description
1 polymer ?
#
loop_
_entity_poly.entity_id
_entity_poly.type
_entity_poly.pdbx_seq_one_letter_code
_entity_poly.pdbx_strand_id
1 'polypeptide(L)'
;MTPQHSIHSDQDWVTSISFSSNGKSLVSANQDGVIKLWHCNDGKLEKRKSFAAYKEPITSLIISPNGDKFASSSEDRKVKIWDLQGNIINMFRGHRDKITSLCFHPNNQIIASADNSGAVKLWSLRNNKPPTFCNHNSKITTVKFSPDGKTLASADEYGNIKLWQTDGTELESSQTYNKKITALSFHPNSEILAFSDDDGNVDFLSLNNSEIPLSILQDFGITS
;
A
#
# COMPACT_ATOMS: atom_id res chain seq x y z
N MET A 1 -3.97 -22.21 14.28
CA MET A 1 -2.82 -21.45 14.82
C MET A 1 -3.35 -20.51 15.89
N THR A 2 -2.78 -20.50 17.10
CA THR A 2 -3.17 -19.55 18.17
C THR A 2 -2.17 -18.40 18.23
N PRO A 3 -2.61 -17.14 18.44
CA PRO A 3 -1.69 -16.03 18.66
C PRO A 3 -0.75 -16.33 19.84
N GLN A 4 0.58 -16.26 19.63
CA GLN A 4 1.55 -16.51 20.69
C GLN A 4 1.89 -15.25 21.50
N HIS A 5 1.81 -14.08 20.87
CA HIS A 5 2.11 -12.80 21.49
C HIS A 5 1.11 -11.73 21.03
N SER A 6 0.38 -11.15 21.99
CA SER A 6 -0.48 -9.99 21.78
C SER A 6 0.19 -8.78 22.41
N ILE A 7 0.49 -7.77 21.59
CA ILE A 7 0.99 -6.50 22.06
C ILE A 7 -0.21 -5.61 22.28
N HIS A 8 -0.63 -5.47 23.55
CA HIS A 8 -1.61 -4.46 23.93
C HIS A 8 -0.95 -3.09 23.82
N SER A 9 -1.04 -2.52 22.62
CA SER A 9 -0.95 -1.09 22.43
C SER A 9 -2.10 -0.46 23.23
N ASP A 10 -1.78 0.44 24.16
CA ASP A 10 -2.71 1.29 24.92
C ASP A 10 -3.97 1.60 24.08
N GLN A 11 -5.17 1.32 24.62
CA GLN A 11 -6.60 1.45 24.18
C GLN A 11 -7.02 1.90 22.76
N ASP A 12 -6.11 1.99 21.80
CA ASP A 12 -6.28 2.75 20.57
C ASP A 12 -6.33 1.80 19.38
N TRP A 13 -7.27 2.03 18.46
CA TRP A 13 -7.43 1.20 17.28
C TRP A 13 -6.18 1.30 16.39
N VAL A 14 -5.47 0.18 16.24
CA VAL A 14 -4.34 0.05 15.31
C VAL A 14 -4.88 0.05 13.88
N THR A 15 -4.50 1.05 13.10
CA THR A 15 -4.99 1.24 11.72
C THR A 15 -4.10 0.56 10.70
N SER A 16 -2.81 0.37 11.00
CA SER A 16 -1.86 -0.22 10.05
C SER A 16 -0.61 -0.76 10.74
N ILE A 17 -0.05 -1.83 10.19
CA ILE A 17 1.21 -2.46 10.61
C ILE A 17 2.05 -2.83 9.39
N SER A 18 3.38 -2.78 9.53
CA SER A 18 4.28 -3.19 8.44
C SER A 18 5.62 -3.70 8.97
N PHE A 19 6.01 -4.90 8.54
CA PHE A 19 7.33 -5.49 8.78
C PHE A 19 8.33 -5.10 7.69
N SER A 20 9.61 -5.02 8.07
CA SER A 20 10.69 -4.95 7.09
C SER A 20 10.88 -6.31 6.43
N SER A 21 11.37 -6.30 5.20
CA SER A 21 11.63 -7.53 4.41
C SER A 21 12.58 -8.51 5.10
N ASN A 22 13.49 -8.01 5.94
CA ASN A 22 14.41 -8.83 6.75
C ASN A 22 13.82 -9.27 8.11
N GLY A 23 12.58 -8.90 8.43
CA GLY A 23 11.87 -9.26 9.66
C GLY A 23 12.36 -8.58 10.94
N LYS A 24 13.39 -7.72 10.90
CA LYS A 24 14.03 -7.13 12.09
C LYS A 24 13.33 -5.87 12.63
N SER A 25 12.51 -5.22 11.82
CA SER A 25 11.78 -4.01 12.18
C SER A 25 10.29 -4.19 11.93
N LEU A 26 9.49 -3.64 12.84
CA LEU A 26 8.05 -3.49 12.67
C LEU A 26 7.69 -2.04 12.98
N VAL A 27 6.73 -1.50 12.24
CA VAL A 27 6.08 -0.24 12.55
C VAL A 27 4.59 -0.46 12.69
N SER A 28 3.96 0.28 13.59
CA SER A 28 2.50 0.29 13.76
C SER A 28 1.99 1.71 13.92
N ALA A 29 0.79 1.97 13.44
CA ALA A 29 0.10 3.24 13.58
C ALA A 29 -1.32 3.06 14.14
N ASN A 30 -1.85 4.11 14.78
CA ASN A 30 -3.18 4.10 15.37
C ASN A 30 -4.05 5.31 14.93
N GLN A 31 -5.28 5.31 15.40
CA GLN A 31 -6.28 6.34 15.14
C GLN A 31 -5.98 7.69 15.82
N ASP A 32 -5.13 7.73 16.84
CA ASP A 32 -4.71 8.98 17.51
C ASP A 32 -3.49 9.64 16.86
N GLY A 33 -3.07 9.15 15.69
CA GLY A 33 -1.95 9.72 14.95
C GLY A 33 -0.57 9.36 15.52
N VAL A 34 -0.48 8.33 16.35
CA VAL A 34 0.76 7.84 16.98
C VAL A 34 1.39 6.74 16.13
N ILE A 35 2.71 6.80 15.98
CA ILE A 35 3.52 5.73 15.38
C ILE A 35 4.37 5.09 16.47
N LYS A 36 4.37 3.75 16.51
CA LYS A 36 5.26 2.95 17.35
C LYS A 36 6.25 2.20 16.46
N LEU A 37 7.52 2.24 16.85
CA LEU A 37 8.62 1.52 16.19
C LEU A 37 9.04 0.36 17.09
N TRP A 38 9.24 -0.80 16.48
CA TRP A 38 9.52 -2.04 17.17
C TRP A 38 10.76 -2.71 16.56
N HIS A 39 11.56 -3.32 17.41
CA HIS A 39 12.63 -4.21 17.00
C HIS A 39 12.18 -5.66 17.20
N CYS A 40 12.51 -6.53 16.25
CA CYS A 40 12.22 -7.95 16.33
C CYS A 40 13.53 -8.74 16.46
N ASN A 41 13.70 -9.41 17.60
CA ASN A 41 14.82 -10.30 17.89
C ASN A 41 14.29 -11.68 18.26
N ASP A 42 14.62 -12.70 17.47
CA ASP A 42 14.28 -14.10 17.75
C ASP A 42 12.80 -14.33 18.12
N GLY A 43 11.90 -13.68 17.37
CA GLY A 43 10.44 -13.77 17.59
C GLY A 43 9.89 -12.89 18.71
N LYS A 44 10.74 -12.14 19.43
CA LYS A 44 10.33 -11.16 20.43
C LYS A 44 10.29 -9.76 19.83
N LEU A 45 9.19 -9.05 20.08
CA LEU A 45 8.98 -7.67 19.66
C LEU A 45 9.19 -6.72 20.84
N GLU A 46 10.11 -5.77 20.69
CA GLU A 46 10.44 -4.77 21.69
C GLU A 46 10.12 -3.36 21.18
N LYS A 47 9.32 -2.61 21.94
CA LYS A 47 8.99 -1.22 21.59
C LYS A 47 10.23 -0.35 21.76
N ARG A 48 10.72 0.21 20.66
CA ARG A 48 11.87 1.10 20.67
C ARG A 48 11.48 2.57 20.84
N LYS A 49 10.38 2.99 20.19
CA LYS A 49 9.94 4.39 20.20
C LYS A 49 8.43 4.48 20.03
N SER A 50 7.82 5.50 20.61
CA SER A 50 6.41 5.87 20.41
C SER A 50 6.35 7.40 20.32
N PHE A 51 5.69 7.94 19.31
CA PHE A 51 5.61 9.38 19.12
C PHE A 51 4.35 9.80 18.36
N ALA A 52 3.81 10.98 18.70
CA ALA A 52 2.72 11.60 17.98
C ALA A 52 3.23 12.09 16.60
N ALA A 53 2.85 11.40 15.54
CA ALA A 53 3.26 11.68 14.18
C ALA A 53 2.29 12.63 13.47
N TYR A 54 0.99 12.54 13.78
CA TYR A 54 -0.08 13.35 13.21
C TYR A 54 -1.03 13.83 14.32
N LYS A 55 -1.84 14.85 14.01
CA LYS A 55 -2.96 15.29 14.86
C LYS A 55 -4.27 14.59 14.52
N GLU A 56 -4.33 13.99 13.33
CA GLU A 56 -5.48 13.28 12.79
C GLU A 56 -5.12 11.80 12.62
N PRO A 57 -6.11 10.89 12.49
CA PRO A 57 -5.86 9.48 12.34
C PRO A 57 -4.88 9.14 11.23
N ILE A 58 -3.98 8.18 11.49
CA ILE A 58 -3.14 7.59 10.45
C ILE A 58 -3.96 6.57 9.69
N THR A 59 -3.99 6.70 8.36
CA THR A 59 -4.81 5.86 7.49
C THR A 59 -4.02 4.72 6.86
N SER A 60 -2.71 4.87 6.68
CA SER A 60 -1.85 3.84 6.11
C SER A 60 -0.41 4.04 6.56
N LEU A 61 0.34 2.94 6.72
CA LEU A 61 1.74 2.95 7.08
C LEU A 61 2.47 1.72 6.51
N ILE A 62 3.61 1.95 5.85
CA ILE A 62 4.35 0.93 5.11
C ILE A 62 5.86 1.12 5.25
N ILE A 63 6.64 0.04 5.42
CA ILE A 63 8.11 0.06 5.32
C ILE A 63 8.53 -0.03 3.84
N SER A 64 9.64 0.63 3.48
CA SER A 64 10.22 0.54 2.13
C SER A 64 10.75 -0.88 1.84
N PRO A 65 10.76 -1.34 0.56
CA PRO A 65 11.27 -2.66 0.18
C PRO A 65 12.68 -2.97 0.70
N ASN A 66 13.58 -1.97 0.69
CA ASN A 66 14.94 -2.10 1.21
C ASN A 66 15.02 -2.03 2.76
N GLY A 67 13.92 -1.76 3.43
CA GLY A 67 13.81 -1.72 4.89
C GLY A 67 14.50 -0.54 5.56
N ASP A 68 14.89 0.50 4.85
CA ASP A 68 15.66 1.62 5.42
C ASP A 68 14.81 2.82 5.88
N LYS A 69 13.54 2.88 5.45
CA LYS A 69 12.58 3.96 5.68
C LYS A 69 11.18 3.41 5.84
N PHE A 70 10.27 4.26 6.29
CA PHE A 70 8.84 3.98 6.20
C PHE A 70 8.06 5.22 5.78
N ALA A 71 6.86 5.00 5.28
CA ALA A 71 5.91 6.05 4.94
C ALA A 71 4.65 5.91 5.78
N SER A 72 3.99 7.04 6.00
CA SER A 72 2.69 7.10 6.65
C SER A 72 1.81 8.14 5.97
N SER A 73 0.51 7.94 6.04
CA SER A 73 -0.51 8.89 5.59
C SER A 73 -1.57 9.11 6.65
N SER A 74 -2.27 10.22 6.59
CA SER A 74 -3.29 10.58 7.57
C SER A 74 -4.52 11.21 6.90
N GLU A 75 -5.62 11.28 7.65
CA GLU A 75 -6.79 12.06 7.27
C GLU A 75 -6.49 13.56 7.08
N ASP A 76 -5.36 14.05 7.63
CA ASP A 76 -4.83 15.39 7.37
C ASP A 76 -4.29 15.61 5.93
N ARG A 77 -4.39 14.58 5.09
CA ARG A 77 -4.07 14.57 3.65
C ARG A 77 -2.58 14.70 3.35
N LYS A 78 -1.71 14.44 4.33
CA LYS A 78 -0.25 14.47 4.15
C LYS A 78 0.34 13.07 4.14
N VAL A 79 1.31 12.87 3.26
CA VAL A 79 2.22 11.72 3.30
C VAL A 79 3.51 12.17 3.96
N LYS A 80 4.01 11.43 4.95
CA LYS A 80 5.33 11.65 5.55
C LYS A 80 6.21 10.43 5.32
N ILE A 81 7.48 10.69 5.05
CA ILE A 81 8.54 9.69 4.92
C ILE A 81 9.47 9.84 6.10
N TRP A 82 9.85 8.72 6.70
CA TRP A 82 10.60 8.67 7.94
C TRP A 82 11.80 7.75 7.82
N ASP A 83 12.85 8.05 8.58
CA ASP A 83 13.87 7.05 8.88
C ASP A 83 13.37 6.09 9.97
N LEU A 84 14.09 4.99 10.18
CA LEU A 84 13.77 4.03 11.26
C LEU A 84 14.08 4.56 12.67
N GLN A 85 14.60 5.78 12.81
CA GLN A 85 14.78 6.48 14.08
C GLN A 85 13.56 7.34 14.43
N GLY A 86 12.61 7.49 13.50
CA GLY A 86 11.39 8.28 13.63
C GLY A 86 11.59 9.77 13.34
N ASN A 87 12.59 10.12 12.53
CA ASN A 87 12.77 11.48 12.01
C ASN A 87 12.10 11.61 10.63
N ILE A 88 11.50 12.77 10.35
CA ILE A 88 10.89 13.06 9.05
C ILE A 88 12.00 13.35 8.04
N ILE A 89 12.05 12.57 6.96
CA ILE A 89 12.95 12.77 5.81
C ILE A 89 12.26 13.63 4.75
N ASN A 90 10.96 13.41 4.53
CA ASN A 90 10.19 14.13 3.52
C ASN A 90 8.71 14.23 3.92
N MET A 91 8.00 15.21 3.36
CA MET A 91 6.57 15.42 3.58
C MET A 91 5.92 15.95 2.30
N PHE A 92 4.94 15.21 1.80
CA PHE A 92 4.18 15.56 0.61
C PHE A 92 2.81 16.12 0.97
N ARG A 93 2.42 17.16 0.23
CA ARG A 93 1.11 17.83 0.30
C ARG A 93 0.52 17.92 -1.10
N GLY A 94 -0.80 17.91 -1.20
CA GLY A 94 -1.50 18.11 -2.48
C GLY A 94 -2.66 17.16 -2.74
N HIS A 95 -2.90 16.18 -1.85
CA HIS A 95 -4.17 15.45 -1.84
C HIS A 95 -5.31 16.35 -1.40
N ARG A 96 -6.48 16.18 -2.02
CA ARG A 96 -7.66 17.00 -1.75
C ARG A 96 -8.59 16.36 -0.74
N ASP A 97 -8.44 15.06 -0.50
CA ASP A 97 -9.21 14.31 0.47
C ASP A 97 -8.31 13.34 1.28
N LYS A 98 -8.90 12.61 2.22
CA LYS A 98 -8.24 11.63 3.07
C LYS A 98 -7.55 10.58 2.22
N ILE A 99 -6.28 10.33 2.52
CA ILE A 99 -5.47 9.31 1.85
C ILE A 99 -5.91 7.94 2.35
N THR A 100 -6.14 7.00 1.44
CA THR A 100 -6.66 5.66 1.74
C THR A 100 -5.59 4.58 1.66
N SER A 101 -4.58 4.75 0.81
CA SER A 101 -3.55 3.73 0.58
C SER A 101 -2.21 4.33 0.19
N LEU A 102 -1.14 3.63 0.57
CA LEU A 102 0.24 3.90 0.20
C LEU A 102 0.88 2.66 -0.43
N CYS A 103 1.80 2.87 -1.37
CA CYS A 103 2.65 1.81 -1.89
C CYS A 103 4.03 2.35 -2.31
N PHE A 104 5.10 1.73 -1.83
CA PHE A 104 6.44 2.02 -2.35
C PHE A 104 6.63 1.32 -3.69
N HIS A 105 7.27 2.02 -4.63
CA HIS A 105 7.81 1.38 -5.81
C HIS A 105 9.02 0.50 -5.43
N PRO A 106 9.24 -0.67 -6.07
CA PRO A 106 10.34 -1.60 -5.76
C PRO A 106 11.75 -0.97 -5.75
N ASN A 107 11.98 0.05 -6.59
CA ASN A 107 13.24 0.80 -6.63
C ASN A 107 13.51 1.72 -5.42
N ASN A 108 12.57 1.86 -4.47
CA ASN A 108 12.66 2.71 -3.26
C ASN A 108 12.78 4.22 -3.54
N GLN A 109 12.41 4.69 -4.73
CA GLN A 109 12.56 6.09 -5.14
C GLN A 109 11.24 6.80 -5.41
N ILE A 110 10.16 6.02 -5.51
CA ILE A 110 8.81 6.52 -5.74
C ILE A 110 7.90 5.96 -4.67
N ILE A 111 6.97 6.78 -4.20
CA ILE A 111 5.82 6.33 -3.41
C ILE A 111 4.53 6.73 -4.13
N ALA A 112 3.61 5.77 -4.26
CA ALA A 112 2.24 6.02 -4.66
C ALA A 112 1.40 6.29 -3.42
N SER A 113 0.49 7.26 -3.52
CA SER A 113 -0.58 7.47 -2.55
C SER A 113 -1.90 7.72 -3.25
N ALA A 114 -2.98 7.25 -2.64
CA ALA A 114 -4.32 7.40 -3.20
C ALA A 114 -5.30 7.99 -2.18
N ASP A 115 -6.34 8.69 -2.64
CA ASP A 115 -7.31 9.34 -1.76
C ASP A 115 -8.79 9.06 -2.12
N ASN A 116 -9.67 9.51 -1.23
CA ASN A 116 -11.12 9.42 -1.38
C ASN A 116 -11.70 10.22 -2.55
N SER A 117 -10.95 11.17 -3.13
CA SER A 117 -11.41 11.94 -4.29
C SER A 117 -11.12 11.25 -5.63
N GLY A 118 -10.54 10.06 -5.59
CA GLY A 118 -10.12 9.31 -6.79
C GLY A 118 -8.71 9.64 -7.26
N ALA A 119 -7.97 10.49 -6.56
CA ALA A 119 -6.64 10.88 -7.00
C ALA A 119 -5.58 9.87 -6.53
N VAL A 120 -4.77 9.42 -7.47
CA VAL A 120 -3.52 8.68 -7.24
C VAL A 120 -2.34 9.58 -7.62
N LYS A 121 -1.36 9.68 -6.73
CA LYS A 121 -0.17 10.51 -6.91
C LYS A 121 1.09 9.69 -6.73
N LEU A 122 2.03 9.85 -7.67
CA LEU A 122 3.37 9.30 -7.56
C LEU A 122 4.36 10.38 -7.17
N TRP A 123 4.98 10.22 -6.01
CA TRP A 123 5.93 11.17 -5.47
C TRP A 123 7.34 10.65 -5.61
N SER A 124 8.23 11.47 -6.16
CA SER A 124 9.66 11.19 -6.18
C SER A 124 10.28 11.49 -4.82
N LEU A 125 11.08 10.54 -4.32
CA LEU A 125 11.87 10.69 -3.10
C LEU A 125 13.26 11.28 -3.36
N ARG A 126 13.69 11.35 -4.63
CA ARG A 126 15.03 11.80 -5.03
C ARG A 126 15.09 13.26 -5.48
N ASN A 127 13.99 13.78 -6.01
CA ASN A 127 13.94 15.13 -6.55
C ASN A 127 12.62 15.80 -6.22
N ASN A 128 12.62 17.13 -6.21
CA ASN A 128 11.44 17.95 -5.93
C ASN A 128 10.54 18.11 -7.17
N LYS A 129 10.45 17.08 -8.03
CA LYS A 129 9.54 17.12 -9.18
C LYS A 129 8.09 17.11 -8.67
N PRO A 130 7.17 17.79 -9.38
CA PRO A 130 5.74 17.63 -9.14
C PRO A 130 5.35 16.15 -9.22
N PRO A 131 4.33 15.72 -8.46
CA PRO A 131 3.88 14.33 -8.55
C PRO A 131 3.30 14.05 -9.94
N THR A 132 3.43 12.81 -10.38
CA THR A 132 2.62 12.29 -11.49
C THR A 132 1.21 12.02 -10.99
N PHE A 133 0.19 12.33 -11.78
CA PHE A 133 -1.21 12.20 -11.41
C PHE A 133 -1.90 11.11 -12.24
N CYS A 134 -2.62 10.23 -11.57
CA CYS A 134 -3.56 9.28 -12.16
C CYS A 134 -4.91 9.47 -11.45
N ASN A 135 -6.04 9.35 -12.14
CA ASN A 135 -7.34 9.64 -11.52
C ASN A 135 -8.38 8.55 -11.82
N HIS A 136 -9.18 8.26 -10.81
CA HIS A 136 -10.51 7.65 -10.91
C HIS A 136 -11.58 8.72 -10.71
N ASN A 137 -12.83 8.34 -10.99
CA ASN A 137 -14.01 9.18 -10.73
C ASN A 137 -14.67 8.87 -9.38
N SER A 138 -14.06 8.03 -8.56
CA SER A 138 -14.60 7.58 -7.27
C SER A 138 -13.48 7.26 -6.28
N LYS A 139 -13.83 7.02 -5.02
CA LYS A 139 -12.87 6.77 -3.93
C LYS A 139 -11.97 5.57 -4.24
N ILE A 140 -10.66 5.80 -4.17
CA ILE A 140 -9.69 4.71 -4.28
C ILE A 140 -9.68 3.89 -2.99
N THR A 141 -9.81 2.58 -3.11
CA THR A 141 -9.73 1.65 -1.97
C THR A 141 -8.30 1.18 -1.73
N THR A 142 -7.50 0.98 -2.78
CA THR A 142 -6.14 0.46 -2.65
C THR A 142 -5.26 0.77 -3.87
N VAL A 143 -3.94 0.78 -3.66
CA VAL A 143 -2.92 0.89 -4.71
C VAL A 143 -1.77 -0.09 -4.48
N LYS A 144 -1.25 -0.69 -5.55
CA LYS A 144 -0.09 -1.59 -5.51
C LYS A 144 0.79 -1.41 -6.74
N PHE A 145 2.11 -1.48 -6.55
CA PHE A 145 3.05 -1.64 -7.65
C PHE A 145 3.27 -3.13 -7.95
N SER A 146 3.49 -3.45 -9.22
CA SER A 146 4.02 -4.74 -9.64
C SER A 146 5.44 -4.94 -9.08
N PRO A 147 5.87 -6.18 -8.81
CA PRO A 147 7.22 -6.47 -8.34
C PRO A 147 8.33 -5.97 -9.26
N ASP A 148 8.11 -5.95 -10.57
CA ASP A 148 9.04 -5.39 -11.56
C ASP A 148 9.00 -3.84 -11.64
N GLY A 149 8.03 -3.21 -10.98
CA GLY A 149 7.85 -1.76 -10.89
C GLY A 149 7.27 -1.10 -12.13
N LYS A 150 6.97 -1.84 -13.20
CA LYS A 150 6.50 -1.25 -14.46
C LYS A 150 5.04 -0.82 -14.41
N THR A 151 4.24 -1.46 -13.55
CA THR A 151 2.80 -1.25 -13.49
C THR A 151 2.37 -0.86 -12.08
N LEU A 152 1.56 0.18 -11.97
CA LEU A 152 0.78 0.49 -10.78
C LEU A 152 -0.67 0.04 -11.03
N ALA A 153 -1.25 -0.72 -10.12
CA ALA A 153 -2.69 -0.95 -10.08
C ALA A 153 -3.34 -0.08 -9.01
N SER A 154 -4.49 0.51 -9.34
CA SER A 154 -5.38 1.17 -8.40
C SER A 154 -6.80 0.65 -8.57
N ALA A 155 -7.50 0.48 -7.46
CA ALA A 155 -8.88 0.04 -7.46
C ALA A 155 -9.78 0.99 -6.68
N ASP A 156 -11.03 1.15 -7.12
CA ASP A 156 -11.99 2.03 -6.49
C ASP A 156 -13.24 1.31 -5.93
N GLU A 157 -14.09 2.08 -5.24
CA GLU A 157 -15.24 1.54 -4.53
C GLU A 157 -16.35 0.98 -5.42
N TYR A 158 -16.30 1.22 -6.74
CA TYR A 158 -17.27 0.71 -7.72
C TYR A 158 -16.69 -0.40 -8.61
N GLY A 159 -15.49 -0.89 -8.30
CA GLY A 159 -14.91 -2.02 -9.01
C GLY A 159 -14.10 -1.67 -10.24
N ASN A 160 -13.73 -0.41 -10.44
CA ASN A 160 -12.80 -0.06 -11.50
C ASN A 160 -11.39 -0.36 -11.03
N ILE A 161 -10.71 -1.27 -11.74
CA ILE A 161 -9.28 -1.51 -11.59
C ILE A 161 -8.60 -0.83 -12.78
N LYS A 162 -7.83 0.21 -12.50
CA LYS A 162 -7.01 0.89 -13.50
C LYS A 162 -5.54 0.52 -13.32
N LEU A 163 -4.87 0.36 -14.45
CA LEU A 163 -3.46 0.03 -14.53
C LEU A 163 -2.70 1.19 -15.16
N TRP A 164 -1.55 1.54 -14.60
CA TRP A 164 -0.80 2.72 -14.98
C TRP A 164 0.67 2.43 -15.17
N GLN A 165 1.29 3.13 -16.11
CA GLN A 165 2.74 3.32 -16.11
C GLN A 165 3.14 4.40 -15.09
N THR A 166 4.41 4.44 -14.72
CA THR A 166 4.94 5.41 -13.73
C THR A 166 4.88 6.87 -14.20
N ASP A 167 4.68 7.10 -15.49
CA ASP A 167 4.50 8.44 -16.07
C ASP A 167 3.03 8.90 -16.10
N GLY A 168 2.10 8.07 -15.59
CA GLY A 168 0.68 8.38 -15.47
C GLY A 168 -0.16 7.87 -16.64
N THR A 169 0.46 7.22 -17.62
CA THR A 169 -0.26 6.65 -18.77
C THR A 169 -1.12 5.47 -18.32
N GLU A 170 -2.42 5.52 -18.59
CA GLU A 170 -3.35 4.40 -18.34
C GLU A 170 -3.13 3.29 -19.37
N LEU A 171 -3.10 2.03 -18.92
CA LEU A 171 -2.99 0.85 -19.77
C LEU A 171 -4.37 0.34 -20.20
N GLU A 172 -4.46 -0.19 -21.42
CA GLU A 172 -5.71 -0.71 -22.00
C GLU A 172 -6.33 -1.87 -21.21
N SER A 173 -5.52 -2.63 -20.48
CA SER A 173 -5.97 -3.76 -19.65
C SER A 173 -6.75 -3.33 -18.38
N SER A 174 -7.10 -2.05 -18.25
CA SER A 174 -7.97 -1.53 -17.18
C SER A 174 -9.41 -2.03 -17.37
N GLN A 175 -10.07 -2.45 -16.30
CA GLN A 175 -11.34 -3.19 -16.35
C GLN A 175 -12.29 -2.74 -15.22
N THR A 176 -13.60 -2.93 -15.43
CA THR A 176 -14.64 -2.64 -14.44
C THR A 176 -15.37 -3.93 -14.04
N TYR A 177 -15.43 -4.21 -12.75
CA TYR A 177 -16.00 -5.43 -12.18
C TYR A 177 -17.30 -5.20 -11.40
N ASN A 178 -17.79 -3.95 -11.33
CA ASN A 178 -19.06 -3.55 -10.70
C ASN A 178 -19.25 -4.00 -9.24
N LYS A 179 -18.16 -4.23 -8.52
CA LYS A 179 -18.14 -4.59 -7.10
C LYS A 179 -16.98 -3.92 -6.40
N LYS A 180 -17.13 -3.58 -5.13
CA LYS A 180 -16.08 -2.86 -4.41
C LYS A 180 -14.85 -3.74 -4.24
N ILE A 181 -13.72 -3.31 -4.79
CA ILE A 181 -12.46 -4.02 -4.59
C ILE A 181 -11.94 -3.74 -3.18
N THR A 182 -11.66 -4.80 -2.44
CA THR A 182 -11.19 -4.76 -1.06
C THR A 182 -9.68 -4.93 -0.94
N ALA A 183 -9.05 -5.70 -1.83
CA ALA A 183 -7.61 -5.87 -1.87
C ALA A 183 -7.08 -6.13 -3.29
N LEU A 184 -5.79 -5.81 -3.48
CA LEU A 184 -5.01 -6.09 -4.68
C LEU A 184 -3.71 -6.79 -4.28
N SER A 185 -3.26 -7.76 -5.07
CA SER A 185 -1.97 -8.43 -4.91
C SER A 185 -1.41 -8.86 -6.25
N PHE A 186 -0.22 -8.40 -6.60
CA PHE A 186 0.49 -8.89 -7.78
C PHE A 186 1.17 -10.22 -7.47
N HIS A 187 1.09 -11.15 -8.41
CA HIS A 187 1.94 -12.33 -8.41
C HIS A 187 3.42 -11.93 -8.58
N PRO A 188 4.40 -12.66 -8.01
CA PRO A 188 5.82 -12.32 -8.11
C PRO A 188 6.37 -12.16 -9.54
N ASN A 189 5.78 -12.82 -10.53
CA ASN A 189 6.17 -12.67 -11.95
C ASN A 189 5.74 -11.32 -12.57
N SER A 190 4.94 -10.52 -11.87
CA SER A 190 4.41 -9.22 -12.34
C SER A 190 3.43 -9.29 -13.51
N GLU A 191 2.96 -10.46 -13.91
CA GLU A 191 2.05 -10.63 -15.08
C GLU A 191 0.60 -10.86 -14.66
N ILE A 192 0.36 -11.20 -13.40
CA ILE A 192 -0.96 -11.52 -12.86
C ILE A 192 -1.26 -10.62 -11.66
N LEU A 193 -2.48 -10.10 -11.63
CA LEU A 193 -3.05 -9.37 -10.52
C LEU A 193 -4.20 -10.17 -9.92
N ALA A 194 -4.06 -10.59 -8.66
CA ALA A 194 -5.17 -11.08 -7.87
C ALA A 194 -5.90 -9.91 -7.20
N PHE A 195 -7.22 -9.97 -7.12
CA PHE A 195 -8.02 -8.99 -6.41
C PHE A 195 -9.21 -9.65 -5.71
N SER A 196 -9.66 -9.03 -4.62
CA SER A 196 -10.84 -9.49 -3.90
C SER A 196 -11.93 -8.42 -3.88
N ASP A 197 -13.19 -8.86 -3.84
CA ASP A 197 -14.36 -7.99 -3.71
C ASP A 197 -14.94 -8.00 -2.28
N ASP A 198 -16.05 -7.31 -2.07
CA ASP A 198 -16.78 -7.26 -0.79
C ASP A 198 -17.77 -8.43 -0.59
N ASP A 199 -17.99 -9.25 -1.61
CA ASP A 199 -18.73 -10.51 -1.52
C ASP A 199 -17.84 -11.69 -1.09
N GLY A 200 -16.52 -11.46 -1.01
CA GLY A 200 -15.53 -12.45 -0.59
C GLY A 200 -14.97 -13.29 -1.75
N ASN A 201 -15.20 -12.89 -3.00
CA ASN A 201 -14.59 -13.54 -4.16
C ASN A 201 -13.12 -13.12 -4.31
N VAL A 202 -12.33 -13.99 -4.93
CA VAL A 202 -10.96 -13.69 -5.36
C VAL A 202 -10.85 -14.03 -6.84
N ASP A 203 -10.56 -13.03 -7.64
CA ASP A 203 -10.43 -13.12 -9.08
C ASP A 203 -9.01 -12.77 -9.52
N PHE A 204 -8.65 -13.18 -10.73
CA PHE A 204 -7.32 -12.97 -11.30
C PHE A 204 -7.42 -12.28 -12.66
N LEU A 205 -6.60 -11.26 -12.87
CA LEU A 205 -6.44 -10.53 -14.12
C LEU A 205 -5.05 -10.78 -14.69
N SER A 206 -5.00 -11.18 -15.96
CA SER A 206 -3.76 -11.25 -16.74
C SER A 206 -3.46 -9.89 -17.37
N LEU A 207 -2.28 -9.31 -17.10
CA LEU A 207 -1.96 -7.95 -17.53
C LEU A 207 -1.61 -7.86 -19.02
N ASN A 208 -1.17 -8.96 -19.61
CA ASN A 208 -0.79 -9.07 -21.03
C ASN A 208 -1.96 -9.57 -21.91
N ASN A 209 -3.18 -9.68 -21.36
CA ASN A 209 -4.37 -10.23 -22.01
C ASN A 209 -4.18 -11.68 -22.55
N SER A 210 -3.19 -12.43 -22.06
CA SER A 210 -3.08 -13.87 -22.32
C SER A 210 -3.90 -14.66 -21.31
N GLU A 211 -4.28 -15.89 -21.66
CA GLU A 211 -4.79 -16.84 -20.67
C GLU A 211 -3.79 -17.00 -19.53
N ILE A 212 -4.30 -17.10 -18.30
CA ILE A 212 -3.47 -17.35 -17.13
C ILE A 212 -2.99 -18.81 -17.21
N PRO A 213 -1.67 -19.06 -17.18
CA PRO A 213 -1.14 -20.42 -17.26
C PRO A 213 -1.74 -21.32 -16.18
N LEU A 214 -2.17 -22.52 -16.58
CA LEU A 214 -2.78 -23.51 -15.69
C LEU A 214 -1.85 -23.92 -14.53
N SER A 215 -0.53 -23.86 -14.74
CA SER A 215 0.47 -24.07 -13.69
C SER A 215 0.35 -23.05 -12.55
N ILE A 216 0.01 -21.80 -12.87
CA ILE A 216 -0.16 -20.75 -11.87
C ILE A 216 -1.51 -20.91 -11.16
N LEU A 217 -2.56 -21.29 -11.89
CA LEU A 217 -3.86 -21.63 -11.28
C LEU A 217 -3.76 -22.82 -10.31
N GLN A 218 -2.90 -23.80 -10.64
CA GLN A 218 -2.60 -24.94 -9.76
C GLN A 218 -1.86 -24.52 -8.48
N ASP A 219 -0.99 -23.50 -8.52
CA ASP A 219 -0.38 -22.93 -7.30
C ASP A 219 -1.44 -22.36 -6.34
N PHE A 220 -2.61 -21.98 -6.87
CA PHE A 220 -3.77 -21.52 -6.11
C PHE A 220 -4.80 -22.62 -5.80
N GLY A 221 -4.51 -23.88 -6.13
CA GLY A 221 -5.41 -25.01 -5.90
C GLY A 221 -6.64 -25.03 -6.81
N ILE A 222 -6.66 -24.23 -7.87
CA ILE A 222 -7.74 -24.23 -8.87
C ILE A 222 -7.46 -25.37 -9.86
N THR A 223 -8.24 -26.43 -9.78
CA THR A 223 -8.19 -27.54 -10.74
C THR A 223 -9.24 -27.34 -11.84
N SER A 224 -8.87 -27.67 -13.08
CA SER A 224 -9.71 -27.61 -14.29
C SER A 224 -11.09 -28.23 -14.14
#